data_AF-A0A146KND7-F1
#
_entry.id   AF-A0A146KND7-F1
#
_cell.length_a   1.000
_cell.length_b   1.000
_cell.length_c   1.000
_cell.angle_alpha   90.00
_cell.angle_beta   90.00
_cell.angle_gamma   90.00
#
_symmetry.space_group_name_H-M   'P 1'
#
loop_
_entity.id
_entity.type
_entity.pdbx_description
1 polymer ?
#
loop_
_entity_poly.entity_id
_entity_poly.type
_entity_poly.pdbx_seq_one_letter_code
_entity_poly.pdbx_strand_id
1 'polypeptide(L)'
;PDMSILTELDASQMVSQLDSSSPGDPPAEPPVRDAILKISDQTDYVSFSDILKPECYVGACKIGEGVYGEVFGITRGEEKTVVKIIPVEGDFCVNGADQKTYQEIIPELHISVDLCKLQFPANDPPDLLTSGFVPILKVSLVQGRYPRELLDLWTKFEESKVSDGWEPLEYSPEIFEEEQLYVVIEQANGGTDLES
;
A
#
# COMPACT_ATOMS: atom_id res chain seq x y z
N PRO A 1 -0.60 61.87 5.87
CA PRO A 1 0.69 62.12 5.16
C PRO A 1 1.85 61.95 6.17
N ASP A 2 2.88 61.16 5.97
CA ASP A 2 3.47 60.55 4.78
C ASP A 2 4.34 59.35 5.24
N MET A 3 4.65 58.48 4.28
CA MET A 3 5.44 57.26 4.33
C MET A 3 6.93 57.47 4.65
N SER A 4 7.57 56.35 5.05
CA SER A 4 8.98 55.98 4.77
C SER A 4 10.03 56.69 5.68
N ILE A 5 11.15 56.11 6.13
CA ILE A 5 12.06 55.08 5.58
C ILE A 5 12.82 54.42 6.75
N LEU A 6 12.96 53.10 6.67
CA LEU A 6 13.91 52.25 7.40
C LEU A 6 15.35 52.62 7.01
N THR A 7 16.25 52.82 7.97
CA THR A 7 17.70 52.63 7.73
C THR A 7 18.32 51.83 8.88
N GLU A 8 18.67 50.60 8.51
CA GLU A 8 19.90 49.87 8.84
C GLU A 8 20.45 49.91 10.27
N LEU A 9 20.41 48.75 10.94
CA LEU A 9 21.53 48.29 11.77
C LEU A 9 21.54 46.75 11.84
N ASP A 10 22.56 46.21 11.18
CA ASP A 10 23.31 44.98 11.47
C ASP A 10 22.58 43.62 11.54
N ALA A 11 22.53 42.95 10.39
CA ALA A 11 22.36 41.50 10.28
C ALA A 11 23.69 40.78 9.88
N SER A 12 24.84 41.45 9.96
CA SER A 12 26.14 40.91 9.51
C SER A 12 26.80 39.93 10.47
N GLN A 13 26.12 39.48 11.55
CA GLN A 13 26.72 38.58 12.55
C GLN A 13 26.09 37.18 12.68
N MET A 14 25.27 36.72 11.72
CA MET A 14 24.76 35.33 11.75
C MET A 14 25.05 34.48 10.50
N VAL A 15 25.86 34.96 9.55
CA VAL A 15 26.25 34.15 8.38
C VAL A 15 27.69 33.68 8.55
N SER A 16 27.90 32.56 9.25
CA SER A 16 29.18 31.83 9.16
C SER A 16 29.08 30.31 9.27
N GLN A 17 27.90 29.72 9.13
CA GLN A 17 27.79 28.26 8.98
C GLN A 17 26.65 27.91 8.02
N LEU A 18 26.93 27.93 6.72
CA LEU A 18 26.22 27.22 5.65
C LEU A 18 26.88 27.66 4.34
N ASP A 19 27.94 26.97 3.91
CA ASP A 19 28.13 26.72 2.48
C ASP A 19 29.16 25.60 2.23
N SER A 20 28.66 24.44 1.81
CA SER A 20 29.40 23.53 0.94
C SER A 20 28.40 22.74 0.10
N SER A 21 27.59 23.44 -0.71
CA SER A 21 26.72 22.77 -1.68
C SER A 21 26.66 23.59 -2.97
N SER A 22 27.11 22.99 -4.07
CA SER A 22 27.05 23.60 -5.41
C SER A 22 25.61 23.94 -5.84
N PRO A 23 25.37 25.02 -6.60
CA PRO A 23 24.04 25.41 -7.02
C PRO A 23 23.63 24.64 -8.27
N GLY A 24 22.52 23.89 -8.21
CA GLY A 24 21.98 23.27 -9.43
C GLY A 24 20.84 22.27 -9.24
N ASP A 25 20.80 21.53 -8.14
CA ASP A 25 19.77 20.51 -7.97
C ASP A 25 18.59 21.03 -7.13
N PRO A 26 17.34 20.79 -7.55
CA PRO A 26 16.20 20.95 -6.65
C PRO A 26 16.47 20.11 -5.38
N PRO A 27 15.99 20.53 -4.20
CA PRO A 27 16.10 19.70 -3.01
C PRO A 27 15.52 18.33 -3.35
N ALA A 28 16.30 17.26 -3.11
CA ALA A 28 15.86 15.90 -3.39
C ALA A 28 14.49 15.72 -2.75
N GLU A 29 13.46 15.50 -3.58
CA GLU A 29 12.15 15.11 -3.07
C GLU A 29 12.37 13.90 -2.16
N PRO A 30 11.71 13.82 -0.98
CA PRO A 30 11.83 12.63 -0.15
C PRO A 30 11.54 11.42 -1.03
N PRO A 31 12.37 10.36 -0.99
CA PRO A 31 12.17 9.17 -1.79
C PRO A 31 10.69 8.76 -1.73
N VAL A 32 10.04 8.51 -2.86
CA VAL A 32 8.59 8.21 -2.92
C VAL A 32 8.20 7.07 -1.97
N ARG A 33 9.14 6.14 -1.74
CA ARG A 33 9.13 5.13 -0.69
C ARG A 33 8.76 5.66 0.70
N ASP A 34 9.35 6.79 1.12
CA ASP A 34 9.16 7.38 2.45
C ASP A 34 7.72 7.88 2.64
N ALA A 35 7.05 8.28 1.56
CA ALA A 35 5.63 8.60 1.60
C ALA A 35 4.79 7.35 1.91
N ILE A 36 5.12 6.20 1.31
CA ILE A 36 4.45 4.92 1.61
C ILE A 36 4.72 4.50 3.06
N LEU A 37 5.97 4.56 3.51
CA LEU A 37 6.35 4.25 4.89
C LEU A 37 5.62 5.13 5.91
N LYS A 38 5.43 6.42 5.59
CA LYS A 38 4.64 7.33 6.42
C LYS A 38 3.16 6.95 6.46
N ILE A 39 2.57 6.56 5.32
CA ILE A 39 1.18 6.08 5.26
C ILE A 39 1.00 4.79 6.08
N SER A 40 1.98 3.90 6.02
CA SER A 40 1.94 2.61 6.70
C SER A 40 2.35 2.65 8.17
N ASP A 41 2.81 3.79 8.68
CA ASP A 41 3.40 3.95 10.01
C ASP A 41 4.56 2.96 10.24
N GLN A 42 5.46 2.91 9.26
CA GLN A 42 6.67 2.08 9.26
C GLN A 42 7.92 2.96 9.14
N THR A 43 9.03 2.47 9.66
CA THR A 43 10.36 3.08 9.43
C THR A 43 11.14 2.35 8.34
N ASP A 44 10.78 1.10 8.05
CA ASP A 44 11.43 0.26 7.04
C ASP A 44 10.46 -0.83 6.53
N TYR A 45 10.90 -1.60 5.55
CA TYR A 45 10.20 -2.81 5.10
C TYR A 45 9.98 -3.78 6.26
N VAL A 46 8.86 -4.48 6.22
CA VAL A 46 8.58 -5.62 7.10
C VAL A 46 8.48 -6.90 6.28
N SER A 47 8.59 -8.06 6.92
CA SER A 47 8.34 -9.34 6.26
C SER A 47 6.85 -9.69 6.28
N PHE A 48 6.42 -10.62 5.43
CA PHE A 48 5.06 -11.19 5.54
C PHE A 48 4.80 -11.79 6.92
N SER A 49 5.81 -12.41 7.54
CA SER A 49 5.67 -13.02 8.87
C SER A 49 5.45 -12.00 9.98
N ASP A 50 5.81 -10.73 9.77
CA ASP A 50 5.55 -9.65 10.72
C ASP A 50 4.07 -9.27 10.74
N ILE A 51 3.42 -9.31 9.57
CA ILE A 51 2.05 -8.83 9.39
C ILE A 51 0.99 -9.95 9.33
N LEU A 52 1.35 -11.15 8.88
CA LEU A 52 0.49 -12.32 8.78
C LEU A 52 1.02 -13.44 9.68
N LYS A 53 0.32 -13.68 10.79
CA LYS A 53 0.66 -14.73 11.75
C LYS A 53 0.01 -16.05 11.34
N PRO A 54 0.49 -17.22 11.81
CA PRO A 54 -0.08 -18.51 11.45
C PRO A 54 -1.61 -18.61 11.65
N GLU A 55 -2.14 -17.93 12.66
CA GLU A 55 -3.57 -17.88 12.97
C GLU A 55 -4.37 -17.18 11.86
N CYS A 56 -3.75 -16.27 11.11
CA CYS A 56 -4.38 -15.55 10.01
C CYS A 56 -4.84 -16.46 8.88
N TYR A 57 -4.15 -17.59 8.69
CA TYR A 57 -4.42 -18.53 7.61
C TYR A 57 -5.53 -19.53 7.96
N VAL A 58 -6.00 -19.57 9.20
CA VAL A 58 -7.08 -20.47 9.61
C VAL A 58 -8.39 -20.08 8.94
N GLY A 59 -8.86 -20.93 8.02
CA GLY A 59 -10.05 -20.68 7.21
C GLY A 59 -9.88 -19.51 6.25
N ALA A 60 -8.64 -19.22 5.84
CA ALA A 60 -8.36 -18.24 4.80
C ALA A 60 -8.63 -18.82 3.40
N CYS A 61 -8.91 -17.94 2.44
CA CYS A 61 -9.11 -18.29 1.04
C CYS A 61 -8.67 -17.14 0.12
N LYS A 62 -8.23 -17.46 -1.10
CA LYS A 62 -8.17 -16.47 -2.18
C LYS A 62 -9.61 -16.16 -2.59
N ILE A 63 -9.96 -14.88 -2.62
CA ILE A 63 -11.35 -14.42 -2.88
C ILE A 63 -11.44 -13.54 -4.12
N GLY A 64 -10.30 -13.11 -4.67
CA GLY A 64 -10.28 -12.30 -5.88
C GLY A 64 -8.88 -12.17 -6.44
N GLU A 65 -8.83 -11.73 -7.68
CA GLU A 65 -7.61 -11.37 -8.38
C GLU A 65 -7.87 -10.09 -9.17
N GLY A 66 -6.81 -9.35 -9.45
CA GLY A 66 -6.85 -8.26 -10.40
C GLY A 66 -5.56 -8.22 -11.20
N VAL A 67 -5.52 -7.35 -12.20
CA VAL A 67 -4.33 -7.15 -13.05
C VAL A 67 -3.06 -6.93 -12.23
N TYR A 68 -3.17 -6.22 -11.10
CA TYR A 68 -2.02 -5.78 -10.31
C TYR A 68 -1.82 -6.55 -9.01
N GLY A 69 -2.57 -7.61 -8.71
CA GLY A 69 -2.38 -8.31 -7.44
C GLY A 69 -3.46 -9.30 -7.06
N GLU A 70 -3.26 -9.88 -5.89
CA GLU A 70 -4.03 -11.01 -5.38
C GLU A 70 -4.79 -10.61 -4.12
N VAL A 71 -5.99 -11.14 -3.92
CA VAL A 71 -6.87 -10.79 -2.78
C VAL A 71 -7.25 -12.03 -1.98
N PHE A 72 -6.97 -12.00 -0.68
CA PHE A 72 -7.26 -13.10 0.24
C PHE A 72 -8.15 -12.64 1.38
N GLY A 73 -9.14 -13.46 1.72
CA GLY A 73 -9.83 -13.37 3.00
C GLY A 73 -9.02 -14.09 4.07
N ILE A 74 -8.69 -13.41 5.17
CA ILE A 74 -7.96 -13.95 6.32
C ILE A 74 -8.76 -13.75 7.61
N THR A 75 -8.26 -14.31 8.71
CA THR A 75 -8.88 -14.16 10.04
C THR A 75 -7.95 -13.36 10.97
N ARG A 76 -8.44 -12.31 11.64
CA ARG A 76 -7.72 -11.66 12.74
C ARG A 76 -8.54 -11.76 14.03
N GLY A 77 -8.08 -12.61 14.95
CA GLY A 77 -8.86 -12.94 16.15
C GLY A 77 -10.18 -13.60 15.76
N GLU A 78 -11.29 -12.92 16.03
CA GLU A 78 -12.65 -13.39 15.68
C GLU A 78 -13.18 -12.75 14.38
N GLU A 79 -12.47 -11.78 13.81
CA GLU A 79 -12.94 -11.02 12.65
C GLU A 79 -12.35 -11.56 11.35
N LYS A 80 -13.15 -11.51 10.28
CA LYS A 80 -12.67 -11.73 8.91
C LYS A 80 -12.21 -10.41 8.31
N THR A 81 -10.99 -10.37 7.80
CA THR A 81 -10.43 -9.23 7.08
C THR A 81 -9.99 -9.66 5.68
N VAL A 82 -9.74 -8.69 4.81
CA VAL A 82 -9.30 -8.91 3.44
C VAL A 82 -7.92 -8.29 3.27
N VAL A 83 -6.99 -9.04 2.69
CA VAL A 83 -5.66 -8.55 2.33
C VAL A 83 -5.49 -8.56 0.81
N LYS A 84 -5.20 -7.39 0.27
CA LYS A 84 -4.81 -7.19 -1.13
C LYS A 84 -3.29 -7.05 -1.17
N ILE A 85 -2.63 -7.93 -1.92
CA ILE A 85 -1.17 -7.99 -2.04
C ILE A 85 -0.79 -7.57 -3.46
N ILE A 86 -0.04 -6.48 -3.56
CA ILE A 86 0.30 -5.81 -4.82
C ILE A 86 1.84 -5.82 -4.95
N PRO A 87 2.42 -6.61 -5.88
CA PRO A 87 3.84 -6.54 -6.18
C PRO A 87 4.19 -5.17 -6.80
N VAL A 88 5.31 -4.59 -6.38
CA VAL A 88 5.77 -3.26 -6.81
C VAL A 88 7.27 -3.25 -7.05
N GLU A 89 7.74 -2.32 -7.89
CA GLU A 89 9.16 -2.08 -8.18
C GLU A 89 9.94 -3.29 -8.76
N GLY A 90 9.26 -4.35 -9.20
CA GLY A 90 9.91 -5.46 -9.91
C GLY A 90 10.07 -5.19 -11.41
N ASP A 91 10.93 -5.98 -12.04
CA ASP A 91 11.42 -5.79 -13.41
C ASP A 91 10.83 -6.80 -14.41
N PHE A 92 9.81 -7.55 -14.01
CA PHE A 92 9.12 -8.52 -14.84
C PHE A 92 7.60 -8.38 -14.72
N CYS A 93 6.90 -8.78 -15.78
CA CYS A 93 5.44 -8.67 -15.85
C CYS A 93 4.74 -9.71 -14.96
N VAL A 94 3.67 -9.28 -14.29
CA VAL A 94 2.75 -10.11 -13.51
C VAL A 94 1.37 -9.97 -14.14
N ASN A 95 0.70 -11.09 -14.44
CA ASN A 95 -0.61 -11.08 -15.11
C ASN A 95 -0.66 -10.26 -16.41
N GLY A 96 0.42 -10.28 -17.18
CA GLY A 96 0.54 -9.56 -18.47
C GLY A 96 0.73 -8.04 -18.35
N ALA A 97 0.96 -7.51 -17.15
CA ALA A 97 1.23 -6.10 -16.90
C ALA A 97 2.54 -5.92 -16.12
N ASP A 98 3.21 -4.78 -16.31
CA ASP A 98 4.36 -4.42 -15.49
C ASP A 98 3.93 -4.18 -14.03
N GLN A 99 4.83 -4.47 -13.09
CA GLN A 99 4.59 -4.16 -11.69
C GLN A 99 4.52 -2.65 -11.50
N LYS A 100 3.64 -2.20 -10.59
CA LYS A 100 3.50 -0.76 -10.31
C LYS A 100 4.78 -0.23 -9.66
N THR A 101 5.17 0.97 -10.05
CA THR A 101 6.15 1.78 -9.31
C THR A 101 5.52 2.38 -8.05
N TYR A 102 6.35 2.87 -7.14
CA TYR A 102 5.91 3.63 -5.98
C TYR A 102 5.11 4.88 -6.36
N GLN A 103 5.51 5.56 -7.45
CA GLN A 103 4.76 6.71 -7.96
C GLN A 103 3.33 6.33 -8.38
N GLU A 104 3.15 5.14 -8.95
CA GLU A 104 1.85 4.69 -9.46
C GLU A 104 0.92 4.13 -8.38
N ILE A 105 1.46 3.57 -7.29
CA ILE A 105 0.65 3.02 -6.20
C ILE A 105 0.24 4.07 -5.16
N ILE A 106 1.03 5.14 -4.98
CA ILE A 106 0.78 6.20 -4.00
C ILE A 106 -0.64 6.82 -4.12
N PRO A 107 -1.15 7.16 -5.32
CA PRO A 107 -2.50 7.69 -5.45
C PRO A 107 -3.58 6.73 -4.94
N GLU A 108 -3.44 5.42 -5.20
CA GLU A 108 -4.37 4.40 -4.69
C GLU A 108 -4.38 4.39 -3.15
N LEU A 109 -3.19 4.44 -2.53
CA LEU A 109 -3.06 4.47 -1.07
C LEU A 109 -3.68 5.72 -0.45
N HIS A 110 -3.40 6.90 -0.99
CA HIS A 110 -3.98 8.15 -0.47
C HIS A 110 -5.50 8.14 -0.57
N ILE A 111 -6.04 7.78 -1.74
CA ILE A 111 -7.50 7.73 -1.95
C ILE A 111 -8.13 6.74 -0.97
N SER A 112 -7.60 5.52 -0.84
CA SER A 112 -8.18 4.53 0.07
C SER A 112 -8.14 4.98 1.53
N VAL A 113 -7.04 5.58 1.98
CA VAL A 113 -6.90 6.09 3.36
C VAL A 113 -7.82 7.28 3.61
N ASP A 114 -7.94 8.21 2.66
CA ASP A 114 -8.80 9.39 2.82
C ASP A 114 -10.28 9.02 2.78
N LEU A 115 -10.70 8.09 1.92
CA LEU A 115 -12.06 7.56 1.91
C LEU A 115 -12.41 6.83 3.20
N CYS A 116 -11.45 6.14 3.82
CA CYS A 116 -11.65 5.51 5.12
C CYS A 116 -11.92 6.53 6.24
N LYS A 117 -11.33 7.74 6.17
CA LYS A 117 -11.54 8.79 7.18
C LYS A 117 -12.96 9.33 7.19
N LEU A 118 -13.68 9.26 6.07
CA LEU A 118 -15.08 9.73 5.97
C LEU A 118 -16.04 8.96 6.89
N GLN A 119 -15.63 7.83 7.46
CA GLN A 119 -16.42 7.11 8.46
C GLN A 119 -16.39 7.74 9.84
N PHE A 120 -15.32 8.49 10.15
CA PHE A 120 -15.07 9.02 11.48
C PHE A 120 -15.13 10.55 11.47
N PRO A 121 -15.73 11.19 12.48
CA PRO A 121 -15.79 12.64 12.56
C PRO A 121 -14.40 13.22 12.87
N ALA A 122 -13.64 13.58 11.84
CA ALA A 122 -12.31 14.18 11.93
C ALA A 122 -12.35 15.71 11.73
N ASN A 123 -13.34 16.36 12.36
CA ASN A 123 -13.75 17.77 12.18
C ASN A 123 -14.60 18.07 10.94
N ASP A 124 -14.94 17.04 10.16
CA ASP A 124 -15.85 17.20 9.02
C ASP A 124 -17.30 17.40 9.49
N PRO A 125 -18.09 18.20 8.75
CA PRO A 125 -19.49 18.38 9.07
C PRO A 125 -20.25 17.06 8.86
N PRO A 126 -21.29 16.77 9.69
CA PRO A 126 -21.93 15.45 9.74
C PRO A 126 -22.52 14.95 8.41
N ASP A 127 -22.85 15.86 7.50
CA ASP A 127 -23.39 15.60 6.17
C ASP A 127 -22.35 15.08 5.16
N LEU A 128 -21.06 15.13 5.50
CA LEU A 128 -19.97 14.56 4.70
C LEU A 128 -19.48 13.19 5.20
N LEU A 129 -20.07 12.66 6.26
CA LEU A 129 -19.72 11.35 6.80
C LEU A 129 -20.45 10.23 6.06
N THR A 130 -19.74 9.13 5.81
CA THR A 130 -20.32 7.94 5.17
C THR A 130 -19.60 6.66 5.58
N SER A 131 -20.37 5.59 5.78
CA SER A 131 -19.87 4.22 5.95
C SER A 131 -19.88 3.41 4.65
N GLY A 132 -20.06 4.06 3.49
CA GLY A 132 -20.16 3.40 2.20
C GLY A 132 -18.84 2.91 1.61
N PHE A 133 -17.70 3.33 2.17
CA PHE A 133 -16.37 2.84 1.78
C PHE A 133 -15.90 1.75 2.73
N VAL A 134 -15.22 0.74 2.21
CA VAL A 134 -14.64 -0.32 3.05
C VAL A 134 -13.50 0.25 3.89
N PRO A 135 -13.53 0.10 5.23
CA PRO A 135 -12.45 0.58 6.08
C PRO A 135 -11.09 -0.05 5.75
N ILE A 136 -10.05 0.78 5.70
CA ILE A 136 -8.64 0.36 5.67
C ILE A 136 -8.20 0.14 7.11
N LEU A 137 -7.72 -1.06 7.42
CA LEU A 137 -7.25 -1.43 8.76
C LEU A 137 -5.73 -1.20 8.88
N LYS A 138 -4.98 -1.57 7.84
CA LYS A 138 -3.52 -1.41 7.81
C LYS A 138 -3.02 -1.34 6.37
N VAL A 139 -2.01 -0.51 6.14
CA VAL A 139 -1.15 -0.58 4.95
C VAL A 139 0.22 -1.03 5.42
N SER A 140 0.87 -1.90 4.66
CA SER A 140 2.24 -2.36 4.94
C SER A 140 3.07 -2.39 3.67
N LEU A 141 4.28 -1.85 3.72
CA LEU A 141 5.32 -2.02 2.73
C LEU A 141 6.18 -3.22 3.15
N VAL A 142 6.14 -4.27 2.32
CA VAL A 142 6.65 -5.59 2.64
C VAL A 142 7.78 -5.96 1.68
N GLN A 143 8.77 -6.69 2.18
CA GLN A 143 9.82 -7.32 1.37
C GLN A 143 9.92 -8.81 1.73
N GLY A 144 10.11 -9.67 0.73
CA GLY A 144 10.35 -11.10 0.93
C GLY A 144 9.65 -12.00 -0.07
N ARG A 145 9.87 -13.31 0.03
CA ARG A 145 9.11 -14.28 -0.77
C ARG A 145 7.64 -14.34 -0.42
N TYR A 146 6.84 -14.77 -1.39
CA TYR A 146 5.43 -15.05 -1.18
C TYR A 146 5.25 -16.20 -0.16
N PRO A 147 4.42 -16.03 0.89
CA PRO A 147 4.23 -17.08 1.90
C PRO A 147 3.65 -18.36 1.32
N ARG A 148 4.16 -19.51 1.78
CA ARG A 148 3.73 -20.83 1.29
C ARG A 148 2.23 -21.05 1.50
N GLU A 149 1.70 -20.59 2.62
CA GLU A 149 0.28 -20.66 2.95
C GLU A 149 -0.57 -19.93 1.91
N LEU A 150 -0.14 -18.75 1.44
CA LEU A 150 -0.86 -18.01 0.41
C LEU A 150 -0.70 -18.63 -0.97
N LEU A 151 0.46 -19.23 -1.28
CA LEU A 151 0.66 -20.00 -2.51
C LEU A 151 -0.31 -21.18 -2.58
N ASP A 152 -0.45 -21.93 -1.49
CA ASP A 152 -1.38 -23.06 -1.44
C ASP A 152 -2.85 -22.61 -1.60
N LEU A 153 -3.21 -21.42 -1.11
CA LEU A 153 -4.54 -20.83 -1.35
C LEU A 153 -4.73 -20.38 -2.80
N TRP A 154 -3.70 -19.80 -3.40
CA TRP A 154 -3.72 -19.38 -4.80
C TRP A 154 -3.89 -20.60 -5.71
N THR A 155 -3.11 -21.66 -5.51
CA THR A 155 -3.20 -22.90 -6.30
C THR A 155 -4.60 -23.52 -6.23
N LYS A 156 -5.19 -23.61 -5.03
CA LYS A 156 -6.57 -24.13 -4.88
C LYS A 156 -7.60 -23.32 -5.66
N PHE A 157 -7.44 -22.01 -5.70
CA PHE A 157 -8.35 -21.13 -6.41
C PHE A 157 -8.19 -21.26 -7.93
N GLU A 158 -6.95 -21.34 -8.43
CA GLU A 158 -6.68 -21.61 -9.85
C GLU A 158 -7.21 -22.97 -10.29
N GLU A 159 -7.01 -24.02 -9.49
CA GLU A 159 -7.55 -25.35 -9.76
C GLU A 159 -9.09 -25.32 -9.88
N SER A 160 -9.76 -24.56 -9.02
CA SER A 160 -11.22 -24.36 -9.09
C SER A 160 -11.62 -23.66 -10.40
N LYS A 161 -10.93 -22.57 -10.78
CA LYS A 161 -11.20 -21.85 -12.01
C LYS A 161 -11.03 -22.71 -13.26
N VAL A 162 -9.95 -23.48 -13.32
CA VAL A 162 -9.71 -24.41 -14.43
C VAL A 162 -10.79 -25.48 -14.49
N SER A 163 -11.25 -25.99 -13.33
CA SER A 163 -12.39 -26.91 -13.26
C SER A 163 -13.69 -26.28 -13.79
N ASP A 164 -13.86 -24.96 -13.60
CA ASP A 164 -15.01 -24.20 -14.10
C ASP A 164 -14.88 -23.79 -15.58
N GLY A 165 -13.80 -24.22 -16.24
CA GLY A 165 -13.59 -24.04 -17.68
C GLY A 165 -12.87 -22.75 -18.08
N TRP A 166 -12.25 -22.05 -17.11
CA TRP A 166 -11.37 -20.92 -17.39
C TRP A 166 -9.98 -21.39 -17.83
N GLU A 167 -9.32 -20.59 -18.67
CA GLU A 167 -7.94 -20.83 -19.05
C GLU A 167 -7.02 -20.61 -17.83
N PRO A 168 -5.99 -21.45 -17.63
CA PRO A 168 -5.04 -21.28 -16.53
C PRO A 168 -4.21 -20.01 -16.71
N LEU A 169 -3.87 -19.36 -15.60
CA LEU A 169 -2.93 -18.23 -15.63
C LEU A 169 -1.52 -18.67 -16.04
N GLU A 170 -0.83 -17.81 -16.78
CA GLU A 170 0.56 -18.04 -17.20
C GLU A 170 1.60 -17.75 -16.10
N TYR A 171 1.15 -17.27 -14.94
CA TYR A 171 1.98 -16.79 -13.85
C TYR A 171 1.60 -17.49 -12.53
N SER A 172 2.57 -17.63 -11.62
CA SER A 172 2.37 -18.05 -10.24
C SER A 172 3.19 -17.13 -9.31
N PRO A 173 2.65 -16.72 -8.14
CA PRO A 173 3.40 -15.93 -7.15
C PRO A 173 4.65 -16.61 -6.59
N GLU A 174 4.86 -17.89 -6.87
CA GLU A 174 6.08 -18.61 -6.51
C GLU A 174 7.34 -18.06 -7.20
N ILE A 175 7.21 -17.31 -8.30
CA ILE A 175 8.36 -16.73 -9.01
C ILE A 175 9.02 -15.55 -8.27
N PHE A 176 8.39 -15.02 -7.23
CA PHE A 176 8.95 -13.91 -6.46
C PHE A 176 10.05 -14.39 -5.51
N GLU A 177 11.18 -13.70 -5.56
CA GLU A 177 12.33 -13.94 -4.68
C GLU A 177 12.33 -13.04 -3.43
N GLU A 178 13.34 -13.20 -2.57
CA GLU A 178 13.41 -12.50 -1.26
C GLU A 178 13.49 -10.98 -1.40
N GLU A 179 14.01 -10.48 -2.52
CA GLU A 179 14.17 -9.06 -2.78
C GLU A 179 12.86 -8.37 -3.20
N GLN A 180 11.84 -9.14 -3.60
CA GLN A 180 10.57 -8.61 -4.11
C GLN A 180 9.88 -7.73 -3.07
N LEU A 181 9.34 -6.60 -3.55
CA LEU A 181 8.63 -5.61 -2.74
C LEU A 181 7.13 -5.68 -3.00
N TYR A 182 6.34 -5.43 -1.96
CA TYR A 182 4.89 -5.43 -2.04
C TYR A 182 4.29 -4.28 -1.23
N VAL A 183 3.18 -3.78 -1.71
CA VAL A 183 2.22 -3.04 -0.90
C VAL A 183 1.11 -4.01 -0.50
N VAL A 184 0.92 -4.19 0.80
CA VAL A 184 -0.16 -5.01 1.38
C VAL A 184 -1.18 -4.08 2.01
N ILE A 185 -2.41 -4.12 1.52
CA ILE A 185 -3.53 -3.35 2.04
C ILE A 185 -4.48 -4.31 2.74
N GLU A 186 -4.65 -4.13 4.04
CA GLU A 186 -5.63 -4.84 4.83
C GLU A 186 -6.89 -4.00 5.03
N GLN A 187 -8.03 -4.61 4.76
CA GLN A 187 -9.35 -3.99 4.77
C GLN A 187 -10.32 -4.81 5.62
N ALA A 188 -11.35 -4.16 6.15
CA ALA A 188 -12.49 -4.88 6.71
C ALA A 188 -13.18 -5.70 5.62
N ASN A 189 -13.86 -6.78 6.00
CA ASN A 189 -14.63 -7.56 5.05
C ASN A 189 -15.87 -6.77 4.59
N GLY A 190 -15.86 -6.34 3.32
CA GLY A 190 -16.96 -5.60 2.68
C GLY A 190 -18.14 -6.47 2.21
N GLY A 191 -18.05 -7.79 2.37
CA GLY A 191 -19.02 -8.75 1.86
C GLY A 191 -18.69 -9.23 0.45
N THR A 192 -19.73 -9.64 -0.28
CA THR A 192 -19.64 -10.17 -1.64
C THR A 192 -19.95 -9.05 -2.64
N ASP A 193 -19.24 -9.01 -3.77
CA ASP A 193 -19.54 -8.04 -4.82
C ASP A 193 -20.92 -8.30 -5.45
N LEU A 194 -21.40 -7.33 -6.22
CA LEU A 194 -22.76 -7.38 -6.79
C LEU A 194 -22.88 -8.37 -7.96
N GLU A 195 -21.77 -8.74 -8.59
CA GLU A 195 -21.73 -9.50 -9.84
C GLU A 195 -21.49 -11.01 -9.63
N SER A 196 -21.27 -11.41 -8.37
CA SER A 196 -21.02 -12.79 -7.90
C SER A 196 -22.14 -13.79 -8.19
#